data_AF-K0V3X9-F1
#
_entry.id   AF-K0V3X9-F1
#
_cell.length_a   1.000
_cell.length_b   1.000
_cell.length_c   1.000
_cell.angle_alpha   90.00
_cell.angle_beta   90.00
_cell.angle_gamma   90.00
#
_symmetry.space_group_name_H-M   'P 1'
#
loop_
_entity.id
_entity.type
_entity.pdbx_description
1 polymer ?
#
loop_
_entity_poly.entity_id
_entity_poly.type
_entity_poly.pdbx_seq_one_letter_code
_entity_poly.pdbx_strand_id
1 'polypeptide(L)'
;MSGFTHVLTYDGGVLVAQLPGGCDVSTFSNPLHRFNGEDQWGLGLAPLPPDKTYEEMEKAGELSTEYIQAVGLPDAMTVEIRKPGGEQWDAAWVRYTVGKAFKRVDNGDTDSVAYFYSVFSAQTPNPSSTGSDGPTPA
;
A
#
# COMPACT_ATOMS: atom_id res chain seq x y z
N MET A 1 0.02 -13.74 20.93
CA MET A 1 -0.83 -13.13 19.89
C MET A 1 -1.06 -11.70 20.28
N SER A 2 -0.77 -10.77 19.37
CA SER A 2 -0.88 -9.33 19.63
C SER A 2 -2.34 -8.86 19.76
N GLY A 3 -3.31 -9.67 19.33
CA GLY A 3 -4.75 -9.34 19.34
C GLY A 3 -5.14 -8.32 18.26
N PHE A 4 -4.15 -7.71 17.60
CA PHE A 4 -4.30 -6.84 16.46
C PHE A 4 -4.39 -7.65 15.18
N THR A 5 -5.18 -7.14 14.23
CA THR A 5 -5.44 -7.81 12.96
C THR A 5 -5.03 -6.95 11.77
N HIS A 6 -4.93 -5.63 11.97
CA HIS A 6 -4.61 -4.67 10.93
C HIS A 6 -3.75 -3.53 11.49
N VAL A 7 -3.05 -2.86 10.60
CA VAL A 7 -2.42 -1.57 10.83
C VAL A 7 -3.11 -0.51 9.99
N LEU A 8 -3.38 0.63 10.61
CA LEU A 8 -3.90 1.83 10.00
C LEU A 8 -2.80 2.90 10.02
N THR A 9 -2.40 3.38 8.86
CA THR A 9 -1.40 4.43 8.67
C THR A 9 -2.08 5.71 8.19
N TYR A 10 -1.70 6.85 8.75
CA TYR A 10 -2.12 8.17 8.29
C TYR A 10 -0.94 8.93 7.71
N ASP A 11 -1.22 9.74 6.70
CA ASP A 11 -0.27 10.67 6.06
C ASP A 11 1.05 9.98 5.66
N GLY A 12 0.94 8.80 5.05
CA GLY A 12 2.10 8.04 4.59
C GLY A 12 2.91 7.39 5.70
N GLY A 13 2.34 7.21 6.90
CA GLY A 13 2.98 6.52 8.02
C GLY A 13 3.44 7.44 9.15
N VAL A 14 3.13 8.74 9.11
CA VAL A 14 3.44 9.69 10.19
C VAL A 14 2.72 9.32 11.49
N LEU A 15 1.48 8.86 11.39
CA LEU A 15 0.74 8.28 12.50
C LEU A 15 0.34 6.85 12.15
N VAL A 16 0.60 5.93 13.07
CA VAL A 16 0.29 4.51 12.90
C VAL A 16 -0.50 4.00 14.10
N ALA A 17 -1.60 3.30 13.83
CA ALA A 17 -2.44 2.66 14.83
C ALA A 17 -2.62 1.16 14.50
N GLN A 18 -2.52 0.29 15.50
CA GLN A 18 -2.84 -1.13 15.35
C GLN A 18 -4.29 -1.37 15.76
N LEU A 19 -5.05 -2.03 14.90
CA LEU A 19 -6.49 -2.23 15.08
C LEU A 19 -6.80 -3.67 15.52
N PRO A 20 -7.53 -3.85 16.63
CA PRO A 20 -8.05 -5.17 17.01
C PRO A 20 -9.20 -5.58 16.07
N GLY A 21 -9.62 -6.85 16.16
CA GLY A 21 -10.87 -7.28 15.53
C GLY A 21 -12.08 -6.54 16.15
N GLY A 22 -13.06 -6.20 15.31
CA GLY A 22 -14.32 -5.58 15.77
C GLY A 22 -14.35 -4.05 15.82
N CYS A 23 -13.36 -3.37 15.24
CA CYS A 23 -13.44 -1.92 15.01
C CYS A 23 -14.63 -1.56 14.09
N ASP A 24 -15.30 -0.46 14.39
CA ASP A 24 -16.39 0.07 13.57
C ASP A 24 -15.96 1.25 12.69
N VAL A 25 -16.90 1.73 11.87
CA VAL A 25 -16.70 2.82 10.90
C VAL A 25 -16.15 4.11 11.53
N SER A 26 -16.42 4.37 12.81
CA SER A 26 -15.95 5.57 13.50
C SER A 26 -14.43 5.63 13.63
N THR A 27 -13.77 4.47 13.63
CA THR A 27 -12.31 4.34 13.61
C THR A 27 -11.70 5.05 12.40
N PHE A 28 -12.42 5.06 11.29
CA PHE A 28 -12.00 5.68 10.03
C PHE A 28 -12.62 7.07 9.86
N SER A 29 -13.90 7.24 10.16
CA SER A 29 -14.59 8.52 9.91
C SER A 29 -14.14 9.65 10.83
N ASN A 30 -13.81 9.37 12.10
CA ASN A 30 -13.45 10.42 13.05
C ASN A 30 -12.17 11.16 12.66
N PRO A 31 -11.08 10.47 12.24
CA PRO A 31 -9.90 11.14 11.70
C PRO A 31 -10.20 11.83 10.37
N LEU A 32 -10.98 11.21 9.49
CA LEU A 32 -11.34 11.81 8.20
C LEU A 32 -12.10 13.15 8.36
N HIS A 33 -12.97 13.26 9.36
CA HIS A 33 -13.69 14.50 9.66
C HIS A 33 -12.81 15.62 10.24
N ARG A 34 -11.56 15.32 10.64
CA ARG A 34 -10.62 16.35 11.12
C ARG A 34 -9.88 17.04 9.98
N PHE A 35 -9.94 16.52 8.76
CA PHE A 35 -9.36 17.19 7.61
C PHE A 35 -10.21 18.39 7.21
N ASN A 36 -9.55 19.53 7.02
CA ASN A 36 -10.15 20.80 6.62
C ASN A 36 -10.56 20.85 5.14
N GLY A 37 -10.22 19.82 4.36
CA GLY A 37 -10.50 19.72 2.92
C GLY A 37 -9.52 20.50 2.03
N GLU A 38 -8.53 21.16 2.62
CA GLU A 38 -7.49 21.92 1.92
C GLU A 38 -6.13 21.21 1.94
N ASP A 39 -5.87 20.43 3.00
CA ASP A 39 -4.64 19.67 3.14
C ASP A 39 -4.72 18.30 2.44
N GLN A 40 -3.60 17.89 1.84
CA GLN A 40 -3.45 16.51 1.38
C GLN A 40 -3.44 15.58 2.58
N TRP A 41 -4.17 14.48 2.45
CA TRP A 41 -4.22 13.45 3.48
C TRP A 41 -3.95 12.08 2.86
N GLY A 42 -3.47 11.15 3.70
CA GLY A 42 -3.31 9.75 3.35
C GLY A 42 -3.88 8.83 4.42
N LEU A 43 -4.48 7.72 4.01
CA LEU A 43 -4.92 6.64 4.88
C LEU A 43 -4.58 5.30 4.24
N GLY A 44 -3.79 4.47 4.92
CA GLY A 44 -3.48 3.11 4.51
C GLY A 44 -3.99 2.10 5.52
N LEU A 45 -4.61 1.02 5.05
CA LEU A 45 -5.04 -0.10 5.86
C LEU A 45 -4.41 -1.37 5.32
N ALA A 46 -3.69 -2.10 6.17
CA ALA A 46 -3.03 -3.35 5.80
C ALA A 46 -3.26 -4.42 6.88
N PRO A 47 -3.35 -5.71 6.52
CA PRO A 47 -3.41 -6.78 7.48
C PRO A 47 -2.10 -6.90 8.27
N LEU A 48 -2.23 -7.37 9.51
CA LEU A 48 -1.14 -7.68 10.41
C LEU A 48 -1.14 -9.19 10.70
N PRO A 49 0.00 -9.90 10.59
CA PRO A 49 0.11 -11.28 11.00
C PRO A 49 -0.27 -11.46 12.49
N PRO A 50 -0.93 -12.57 12.86
CA PRO A 50 -1.48 -12.76 14.21
C PRO A 50 -0.42 -12.85 15.32
N ASP A 51 0.82 -13.13 14.94
CA ASP A 51 1.98 -13.32 15.80
C ASP A 51 2.96 -12.14 15.79
N LYS A 52 2.68 -11.09 15.01
CA LYS A 52 3.55 -9.91 14.90
C LYS A 52 2.81 -8.63 15.27
N THR A 53 3.59 -7.64 15.67
CA THR A 53 3.23 -6.22 15.77
C THR A 53 3.72 -5.47 14.54
N TYR A 54 3.17 -4.27 14.30
CA TYR A 54 3.63 -3.44 13.18
C TYR A 54 5.12 -3.08 13.30
N GLU A 55 5.59 -2.76 14.51
CA GLU A 55 7.00 -2.41 14.76
C GLU A 55 7.95 -3.58 14.43
N GLU A 56 7.55 -4.82 14.73
CA GLU A 56 8.32 -6.00 14.38
C GLU A 56 8.39 -6.22 12.87
N MET A 57 7.28 -5.99 12.14
CA MET A 57 7.27 -6.06 10.68
C MET A 57 8.13 -4.97 10.04
N GLU A 58 8.03 -3.74 10.55
CA GLU A 58 8.79 -2.60 10.05
C GLU A 58 10.31 -2.82 10.22
N LYS A 59 10.74 -3.27 11.41
CA LYS A 59 12.15 -3.62 11.67
C LYS A 59 12.66 -4.76 10.78
N ALA A 60 11.78 -5.71 10.44
CA ALA A 60 12.11 -6.82 9.56
C ALA A 60 12.05 -6.46 8.06
N GLY A 61 11.57 -5.25 7.71
CA GLY A 61 11.32 -4.85 6.32
C GLY A 61 10.17 -5.63 5.66
N GLU A 62 9.31 -6.26 6.46
CA GLU A 62 8.21 -7.13 6.01
C GLU A 62 6.91 -6.32 5.85
N LEU A 63 6.94 -5.23 5.09
CA LEU A 63 5.72 -4.45 4.85
C LEU A 63 4.69 -5.29 4.08
N SER A 64 3.42 -5.16 4.45
CA SER A 64 2.33 -5.90 3.82
C SER A 64 2.27 -5.63 2.32
N THR A 65 2.18 -6.71 1.54
CA THR A 65 1.92 -6.66 0.10
C THR A 65 0.43 -6.60 -0.22
N GLU A 66 -0.42 -6.61 0.80
CA GLU A 66 -1.88 -6.44 0.70
C GLU A 66 -2.29 -5.17 1.44
N TYR A 67 -3.02 -4.28 0.79
CA TYR A 67 -3.51 -3.07 1.43
C TYR A 67 -4.63 -2.40 0.64
N ILE A 68 -5.37 -1.54 1.34
CA ILE A 68 -6.21 -0.50 0.75
C ILE A 68 -5.62 0.85 1.20
N GLN A 69 -5.38 1.75 0.27
CA GLN A 69 -4.87 3.08 0.56
C GLN A 69 -5.74 4.13 -0.12
N ALA A 70 -6.06 5.22 0.57
CA ALA A 70 -6.69 6.40 0.01
C ALA A 70 -5.79 7.63 0.23
N VAL A 71 -5.57 8.43 -0.80
CA VAL A 71 -4.73 9.64 -0.73
C VAL A 71 -5.31 10.74 -1.61
N GLY A 72 -5.17 11.99 -1.17
CA GLY A 72 -5.34 13.17 -2.02
C GLY A 72 -6.18 14.26 -1.38
N LEU A 73 -6.64 15.20 -2.19
CA LEU A 73 -7.64 16.19 -1.80
C LEU A 73 -9.06 15.61 -1.98
N PRO A 74 -10.09 16.14 -1.30
CA PRO A 74 -11.46 15.64 -1.44
C PRO A 74 -11.98 15.57 -2.89
N ASP A 75 -11.55 16.49 -3.76
CA ASP A 75 -11.96 16.59 -5.16
C ASP A 75 -11.03 15.83 -6.14
N ALA A 76 -9.89 15.34 -5.65
CA ALA A 76 -8.84 14.66 -6.40
C ALA A 76 -8.33 13.40 -5.68
N MET A 77 -9.21 12.73 -4.92
CA MET A 77 -8.86 11.53 -4.16
C MET A 77 -8.63 10.33 -5.09
N THR A 78 -7.63 9.53 -4.73
CA THR A 78 -7.38 8.20 -5.31
C THR A 78 -7.48 7.14 -4.23
N VAL A 79 -7.97 5.97 -4.61
CA VAL A 79 -8.01 4.75 -3.79
C VAL A 79 -7.22 3.68 -4.53
N GLU A 80 -6.21 3.15 -3.87
CA GLU A 80 -5.40 2.02 -4.33
C GLU A 80 -5.76 0.76 -3.56
N ILE A 81 -5.90 -0.36 -4.26
CA ILE A 81 -6.11 -1.69 -3.68
C ILE A 81 -5.01 -2.60 -4.22
N ARG A 82 -4.21 -3.17 -3.32
CA ARG A 82 -3.22 -4.20 -3.65
C ARG A 82 -3.61 -5.52 -2.99
N LYS A 83 -3.62 -6.59 -3.77
CA LYS A 83 -4.00 -7.94 -3.32
C LYS A 83 -3.28 -9.03 -4.13
N PRO A 84 -3.24 -10.28 -3.65
CA PRO A 84 -2.71 -11.39 -4.44
C PRO A 84 -3.51 -11.60 -5.73
N GLY A 85 -2.85 -12.17 -6.72
CA GLY A 85 -3.42 -12.55 -8.00
C GLY A 85 -2.71 -11.88 -9.17
N GLY A 86 -3.00 -12.36 -10.37
CA GLY A 86 -2.38 -11.86 -11.62
C GLY A 86 -1.53 -12.89 -12.33
N GLU A 87 -1.66 -14.16 -11.97
CA GLU A 87 -0.94 -15.31 -12.52
C GLU A 87 -1.10 -15.42 -14.05
N GLN A 88 -2.26 -14.99 -14.57
CA GLN A 88 -2.52 -14.91 -16.01
C GLN A 88 -1.61 -13.91 -16.75
N TRP A 89 -0.89 -13.06 -16.02
CA TRP A 89 0.08 -12.08 -16.50
C TRP A 89 1.48 -12.31 -15.91
N ASP A 90 1.76 -13.49 -15.35
CA ASP A 90 3.03 -13.83 -14.69
C ASP A 90 3.38 -12.89 -13.51
N ALA A 91 2.34 -12.45 -12.77
CA ALA A 91 2.47 -11.59 -11.60
C ALA A 91 1.85 -12.24 -10.37
N ALA A 92 2.51 -12.10 -9.21
CA ALA A 92 1.99 -12.60 -7.93
C ALA A 92 0.94 -11.68 -7.30
N TRP A 93 0.91 -10.41 -7.71
CA TRP A 93 0.05 -9.38 -7.13
C TRP A 93 -0.52 -8.45 -8.20
N VAL A 94 -1.72 -7.97 -7.93
CA VAL A 94 -2.41 -6.95 -8.72
C VAL A 94 -2.61 -5.69 -7.89
N ARG A 95 -2.58 -4.55 -8.59
CA ARG A 95 -2.86 -3.24 -8.02
C ARG A 95 -3.93 -2.54 -8.84
N TYR A 96 -4.97 -2.06 -8.18
CA TYR A 96 -6.05 -1.31 -8.79
C TYR A 96 -6.02 0.11 -8.25
N THR A 97 -6.06 1.10 -9.13
CA THR A 97 -6.18 2.51 -8.75
C THR A 97 -7.53 3.02 -9.24
N VAL A 98 -8.33 3.53 -8.31
CA VAL A 98 -9.64 4.14 -8.56
C VAL A 98 -9.52 5.61 -8.19
N GLY A 99 -9.92 6.51 -9.09
CA GLY A 99 -9.86 7.94 -8.81
C GLY A 99 -10.59 8.72 -9.88
N LYS A 100 -10.82 10.01 -9.60
CA LYS A 100 -11.35 10.92 -10.60
C LYS A 100 -10.29 11.13 -11.67
N ALA A 101 -10.66 10.91 -12.94
CA ALA A 101 -9.82 11.32 -14.05
C ALA A 101 -9.70 12.84 -14.03
N PHE A 102 -8.50 13.36 -13.77
CA PHE A 102 -8.21 14.78 -13.95
C PHE A 102 -7.49 14.97 -15.28
N LYS A 103 -7.94 15.98 -16.02
CA LYS A 103 -7.32 16.38 -17.27
C LYS A 103 -6.08 17.18 -16.89
N ARG A 104 -4.88 16.63 -17.07
CA ARG A 104 -3.67 17.42 -16.92
C ARG A 104 -3.49 18.20 -18.22
N VAL A 105 -3.69 19.51 -18.18
CA VAL A 105 -3.41 20.39 -19.32
C VAL A 105 -1.92 20.72 -19.28
N ASP A 106 -1.09 19.81 -19.74
CA ASP A 106 0.29 20.14 -20.07
C ASP A 106 0.30 20.63 -21.52
N ASN A 107 0.58 21.93 -21.71
CA ASN A 107 0.99 22.53 -22.98
C ASN A 107 0.15 22.19 -24.24
N GLY A 108 -1.18 22.08 -24.09
CA GLY A 108 -2.12 22.04 -25.22
C GLY A 108 -2.33 20.68 -25.88
N ASP A 109 -1.73 19.59 -25.39
CA ASP A 109 -1.99 18.26 -25.92
C ASP A 109 -3.06 17.53 -25.07
N THR A 110 -4.14 17.12 -25.73
CA THR A 110 -5.38 16.71 -25.07
C THR A 110 -5.54 15.21 -25.09
N ASP A 111 -4.68 14.47 -24.39
CA ASP A 111 -4.90 13.04 -24.13
C ASP A 111 -4.41 12.68 -22.73
N SER A 112 -5.29 12.84 -21.74
CA SER A 112 -5.11 12.23 -20.42
C SER A 112 -6.15 11.12 -20.26
N VAL A 113 -5.78 9.92 -20.70
CA VAL A 113 -6.49 8.68 -20.41
C VAL A 113 -6.30 8.38 -18.92
N ALA A 114 -7.40 8.08 -18.21
CA ALA A 114 -7.29 7.47 -16.89
C ALA A 114 -6.53 6.16 -17.05
N TYR A 115 -5.26 6.14 -16.65
CA TYR A 115 -4.54 4.89 -16.61
C TYR A 115 -5.11 4.06 -15.47
N PHE A 116 -5.88 3.04 -15.81
CA PHE A 116 -5.87 1.80 -15.04
C PHE A 116 -4.46 1.23 -15.13
N TYR A 117 -3.51 1.76 -14.35
CA TYR A 117 -2.26 1.05 -14.16
C TYR A 117 -2.57 -0.12 -13.23
N SER A 118 -2.88 -1.28 -13.81
CA SER A 118 -2.49 -2.53 -13.18
C SER A 118 -0.96 -2.54 -13.16
N VAL A 119 -0.36 -1.94 -12.12
CA VAL A 119 1.07 -2.10 -11.88
C VAL A 119 1.27 -3.50 -11.34
N PHE A 120 1.63 -4.40 -12.26
CA PHE A 120 2.15 -5.72 -11.93
C PHE A 120 3.57 -5.51 -11.41
N SER A 121 3.72 -5.48 -10.09
CA SER A 121 5.05 -5.58 -9.49
C SER A 121 5.39 -7.05 -9.32
N ALA A 122 6.18 -7.60 -10.25
CA ALA A 122 6.89 -8.84 -10.00
C ALA A 122 8.00 -8.53 -8.98
N GLN A 123 7.79 -8.87 -7.72
CA GLN A 123 8.93 -9.05 -6.82
C GLN A 123 9.70 -10.26 -7.34
N THR A 124 10.81 -10.02 -8.02
CA THR A 124 11.80 -11.06 -8.22
C THR A 124 12.24 -11.55 -6.84
N PRO A 125 12.27 -12.88 -6.59
CA PRO A 125 12.80 -13.39 -5.35
C PRO A 125 14.23 -12.86 -5.20
N ASN A 126 14.51 -12.27 -4.04
CA ASN A 126 15.87 -11.93 -3.65
C ASN A 126 16.73 -13.19 -3.81
N PRO A 127 17.85 -13.19 -4.56
CA PRO A 127 18.72 -14.34 -4.60
C PRO A 127 19.37 -14.49 -3.23
N SER A 128 18.77 -15.33 -2.39
CA SER A 128 19.36 -15.76 -1.12
C SER A 128 20.65 -16.51 -1.42
N SER A 129 21.77 -15.93 -0.98
CA SER A 129 23.06 -16.53 -0.70
C SER A 129 23.19 -18.05 -0.95
N THR A 130 23.88 -18.43 -2.02
CA THR A 130 24.67 -19.66 -2.04
C THR A 130 26.13 -19.26 -1.96
N GLY A 131 26.70 -19.34 -0.75
CA GLY A 131 28.13 -19.53 -0.61
C GLY A 131 28.51 -20.86 -1.27
N SER A 132 29.53 -20.82 -2.11
CA SER A 132 30.30 -22.00 -2.48
C SER A 132 31.73 -21.54 -2.73
N ASP A 133 32.60 -21.91 -1.79
CA ASP A 133 34.06 -21.92 -1.96
C ASP A 133 34.43 -22.59 -3.29
N GLY A 134 35.16 -21.87 -4.13
CA GLY A 134 35.84 -22.41 -5.31
C GLY A 134 37.35 -22.34 -5.10
N PRO A 135 38.12 -23.37 -5.49
CA PRO A 135 39.52 -23.49 -5.10
C PRO A 135 40.42 -22.54 -5.90
N THR A 136 41.46 -22.03 -5.21
CA THR A 136 42.60 -21.31 -5.79
C THR A 136 43.31 -22.17 -6.84
N PRO A 137 43.55 -21.69 -8.06
CA PRO A 137 44.35 -22.44 -9.03
C PRO A 137 45.84 -22.32 -8.69
N ALA A 138 46.54 -23.46 -8.80
CA ALA A 138 47.99 -23.56 -8.82
C ALA A 138 48.54 -23.33 -10.23
#